data_AF-A0A1W9RE43-F1
#
_entry.id   AF-A0A1W9RE43-F1
#
_cell.length_a   1.000
_cell.length_b   1.000
_cell.length_c   1.000
_cell.angle_alpha   90.00
_cell.angle_beta   90.00
_cell.angle_gamma   90.00
#
_symmetry.space_group_name_H-M   'P 1'
#
loop_
_entity.id
_entity.type
_entity.pdbx_description
1 polymer ?
#
loop_
_entity_poly.entity_id
_entity_poly.type
_entity_poly.pdbx_seq_one_letter_code
_entity_poly.pdbx_strand_id
1 'polypeptide(L)'
;MMGTKYPAHRRGFTLAELVAVIVIISILAGAVSIRIVKTVQKGRDTRRIADIDSLVSALQVYYLDYGQYPDTSGNWTYSTSSDFLSALTSGNYITQTIQDPKNDSTYRYAYKRFSSANPPYAVIGCTKFEALSSMGGTVDSVTLYYYKKLYER
;
A
#
# COMPACT_ATOMS: atom_id res chain seq x y z
N MET A 1 -37.89 42.76 57.20
CA MET A 1 -36.50 43.01 56.74
C MET A 1 -36.32 42.31 55.40
N MET A 2 -36.12 43.06 54.32
CA MET A 2 -36.09 42.54 52.95
C MET A 2 -34.64 42.53 52.45
N GLY A 3 -34.03 41.35 52.39
CA GLY A 3 -32.67 41.17 51.88
C GLY A 3 -32.66 41.19 50.36
N THR A 4 -32.08 42.22 49.76
CA THR A 4 -31.90 42.33 48.31
C THR A 4 -30.78 41.37 47.87
N LYS A 5 -31.14 40.34 47.10
CA LYS A 5 -30.16 39.46 46.43
C LYS A 5 -29.63 40.19 45.20
N TYR A 6 -28.35 40.56 45.19
CA TYR A 6 -27.70 41.12 44.01
C TYR A 6 -27.47 40.01 42.97
N PRO A 7 -27.90 40.17 41.71
CA PRO A 7 -27.69 39.16 40.68
C PRO A 7 -26.19 39.06 40.35
N ALA A 8 -25.65 37.85 40.37
CA ALA A 8 -24.28 37.58 39.95
C ALA A 8 -24.14 37.90 38.46
N HIS A 9 -23.23 38.82 38.12
CA HIS A 9 -22.96 39.22 36.75
C HIS A 9 -22.38 38.04 35.96
N ARG A 10 -23.18 37.42 35.09
CA ARG A 10 -22.69 36.40 34.16
C ARG A 10 -21.77 37.07 33.15
N ARG A 11 -20.47 36.76 33.21
CA ARG A 11 -19.50 37.18 32.19
C ARG A 11 -19.78 36.38 30.92
N GLY A 12 -20.14 37.07 29.84
CA GLY A 12 -20.25 36.47 28.50
C GLY A 12 -18.87 36.37 27.84
N PHE A 13 -18.73 35.46 26.88
CA PHE A 13 -17.52 35.36 26.05
C PHE A 13 -17.32 36.63 25.23
N THR A 14 -16.08 37.10 25.17
CA THR A 14 -15.68 38.22 24.31
C THR A 14 -15.34 37.74 22.90
N LEU A 15 -15.50 38.60 21.90
CA LEU A 15 -15.07 38.31 20.54
C LEU A 15 -13.55 38.03 20.47
N ALA A 16 -12.76 38.71 21.31
CA ALA A 16 -11.31 38.50 21.38
C ALA A 16 -10.95 37.08 21.86
N GLU A 17 -11.70 36.53 22.83
CA GLU A 17 -11.50 35.15 23.30
C GLU A 17 -11.82 34.12 22.20
N LEU A 18 -12.90 34.35 21.43
CA LEU A 18 -13.23 33.46 20.32
C LEU A 18 -12.17 33.51 19.21
N VAL A 19 -11.66 34.71 18.88
CA VAL A 19 -10.62 34.90 17.87
C VAL A 19 -9.30 34.25 18.29
N ALA A 20 -8.90 34.35 19.55
CA ALA A 20 -7.69 33.69 20.05
C ALA A 20 -7.77 32.15 19.93
N VAL A 21 -8.94 31.57 20.20
CA VAL A 21 -9.15 30.11 20.11
C VAL A 21 -9.04 29.60 18.67
N ILE A 22 -9.68 30.25 17.71
CA ILE A 22 -9.59 29.83 16.30
C ILE A 22 -8.17 29.96 15.74
N VAL A 23 -7.42 30.98 16.18
CA VAL A 23 -6.00 31.15 15.81
C VAL A 23 -5.18 29.97 16.33
N ILE A 24 -5.31 29.61 17.60
CA ILE A 24 -4.59 28.45 18.17
C ILE A 24 -4.99 27.14 17.47
N ILE A 25 -6.29 26.92 17.21
CA ILE A 25 -6.78 25.72 16.51
C ILE A 25 -6.19 25.63 15.10
N SER A 26 -6.15 26.75 14.35
CA SER A 26 -5.60 26.75 12.98
C SER A 26 -4.11 26.38 12.94
N ILE A 27 -3.31 26.87 13.88
CA ILE A 27 -1.89 26.55 14.00
C ILE A 27 -1.71 25.05 14.32
N LEU A 28 -2.46 24.54 15.30
CA LEU A 28 -2.39 23.14 15.72
C LEU A 28 -2.88 22.19 14.61
N ALA A 29 -3.98 22.53 13.93
CA ALA A 29 -4.53 21.75 12.83
C ALA A 29 -3.53 21.62 11.67
N GLY A 30 -2.82 22.70 11.33
CA GLY A 30 -1.76 22.68 10.32
C GLY A 30 -0.61 21.72 10.69
N ALA A 31 -0.16 21.74 11.94
CA ALA A 31 0.95 20.91 12.41
C ALA A 31 0.64 19.39 12.43
N VAL A 32 -0.60 19.01 12.74
CA VAL A 32 -1.01 17.58 12.81
C VAL A 32 -1.21 16.98 11.42
N SER A 33 -1.71 17.77 10.46
CA SER A 33 -2.08 17.30 9.13
C SER A 33 -0.92 16.64 8.36
N ILE A 34 0.30 17.18 8.45
CA ILE A 34 1.48 16.67 7.73
C ILE A 34 1.92 15.29 8.27
N ARG A 35 1.71 15.01 9.56
CA ARG A 35 2.14 13.74 10.19
C ARG A 35 1.27 12.56 9.76
N ILE A 36 -0.03 12.78 9.62
CA ILE A 36 -0.99 11.73 9.25
C ILE A 36 -0.68 11.18 7.85
N VAL A 37 -0.40 12.05 6.87
CA VAL A 37 -0.09 11.64 5.50
C VAL A 37 1.10 10.68 5.44
N LYS A 38 2.20 11.01 6.14
CA LYS A 38 3.40 10.16 6.17
C LYS A 38 3.14 8.81 6.83
N THR A 39 2.34 8.76 7.89
CA THR A 39 1.97 7.50 8.56
C THR A 39 1.14 6.62 7.64
N VAL A 40 0.16 7.20 6.94
CA VAL A 40 -0.68 6.47 5.98
C VAL A 40 0.15 5.91 4.81
N GLN A 41 1.10 6.69 4.28
CA GLN A 41 2.03 6.24 3.24
C GLN A 41 2.86 5.04 3.71
N LYS A 42 3.44 5.11 4.91
CA LYS A 42 4.18 3.99 5.50
C LYS A 42 3.30 2.75 5.70
N GLY A 43 2.07 2.93 6.15
CA GLY A 43 1.11 1.82 6.32
C GLY A 43 0.81 1.11 5.00
N ARG A 44 0.65 1.86 3.90
CA ARG A 44 0.48 1.27 2.56
C ARG A 44 1.74 0.55 2.08
N ASP A 45 2.93 1.09 2.35
CA ASP A 45 4.20 0.41 2.01
C ASP A 45 4.36 -0.91 2.77
N THR A 46 4.05 -0.94 4.08
CA THR A 46 4.04 -2.19 4.87
C THR A 46 3.04 -3.20 4.30
N ARG A 47 1.84 -2.74 3.92
CA ARG A 47 0.85 -3.60 3.27
C ARG A 47 1.36 -4.17 1.94
N ARG A 48 2.02 -3.37 1.10
CA ARG A 48 2.61 -3.85 -0.17
C ARG A 48 3.60 -4.98 0.04
N ILE A 49 4.43 -4.92 1.08
CA ILE A 49 5.38 -5.99 1.40
C ILE A 49 4.63 -7.26 1.81
N ALA A 50 3.64 -7.13 2.72
CA ALA A 50 2.84 -8.26 3.17
C ALA A 50 2.02 -8.92 2.05
N ASP A 51 1.48 -8.10 1.14
CA ASP A 51 0.73 -8.54 -0.03
C ASP A 51 1.65 -9.35 -0.98
N ILE A 52 2.89 -8.88 -1.21
CA ILE A 52 3.88 -9.61 -2.00
C ILE A 52 4.29 -10.92 -1.34
N ASP A 53 4.56 -10.94 -0.04
CA ASP A 53 4.91 -12.17 0.67
C ASP A 53 3.75 -13.19 0.63
N SER A 54 2.51 -12.74 0.75
CA SER A 54 1.31 -13.59 0.61
C SER A 54 1.19 -14.19 -0.79
N LEU A 55 1.42 -13.38 -1.84
CA LEU A 55 1.43 -13.86 -3.22
C LEU A 55 2.58 -14.82 -3.48
N VAL A 56 3.76 -14.60 -2.90
CA VAL A 56 4.89 -15.54 -2.97
C VAL A 56 4.52 -16.89 -2.38
N SER A 57 3.88 -16.92 -1.20
CA SER A 57 3.42 -18.17 -0.61
C SER A 57 2.41 -18.89 -1.50
N ALA A 58 1.43 -18.18 -2.06
CA ALA A 58 0.47 -18.76 -2.99
C ALA A 58 1.13 -19.30 -4.28
N LEU A 59 2.10 -18.56 -4.83
CA LEU A 59 2.89 -19.00 -5.99
C LEU A 59 3.71 -20.25 -5.69
N GLN A 60 4.27 -20.36 -4.49
CA GLN A 60 5.01 -21.55 -4.07
C GLN A 60 4.09 -22.77 -3.98
N VAL A 61 2.88 -22.62 -3.44
CA VAL A 61 1.90 -23.73 -3.42
C VAL A 61 1.49 -24.11 -4.84
N TYR A 62 1.21 -23.14 -5.71
CA TYR A 62 0.95 -23.40 -7.14
C TYR A 62 2.10 -24.18 -7.80
N TYR A 63 3.35 -23.80 -7.51
CA TYR A 63 4.52 -24.51 -8.04
C TYR A 63 4.59 -25.96 -7.59
N LEU A 64 4.20 -26.26 -6.34
CA LEU A 64 4.17 -27.64 -5.83
C LEU A 64 3.18 -28.53 -6.60
N ASP A 65 2.07 -27.95 -7.08
CA ASP A 65 1.04 -28.70 -7.80
C ASP A 65 1.35 -28.86 -9.29
N TYR A 66 1.89 -27.81 -9.92
CA TYR A 66 2.09 -27.78 -11.38
C TYR A 66 3.54 -27.94 -11.84
N GLY A 67 4.51 -27.91 -10.93
CA GLY A 67 5.95 -27.97 -11.23
C GLY A 67 6.49 -26.73 -11.93
N GLN A 68 5.71 -25.67 -12.04
CA GLN A 68 6.07 -24.40 -12.68
C GLN A 68 5.23 -23.26 -12.11
N TYR A 69 5.75 -22.03 -12.17
CA TYR A 69 4.94 -20.86 -11.83
C TYR A 69 3.94 -20.53 -12.95
N PRO A 70 2.85 -19.78 -12.67
CA PRO A 70 1.87 -19.38 -13.67
C PRO A 70 2.54 -18.69 -14.87
N ASP A 71 2.19 -19.11 -16.09
CA ASP A 71 2.77 -18.52 -17.29
C ASP A 71 2.31 -17.07 -17.50
N THR A 72 3.20 -16.26 -18.06
CA THR A 72 2.91 -14.87 -18.46
C THR A 72 3.18 -14.63 -19.94
N SER A 73 3.40 -15.69 -20.72
CA SER A 73 3.73 -15.63 -22.14
C SER A 73 4.91 -14.68 -22.42
N GLY A 74 5.87 -14.63 -21.49
CA GLY A 74 7.07 -13.79 -21.57
C GLY A 74 6.85 -12.30 -21.27
N ASN A 75 5.65 -11.88 -20.88
CA ASN A 75 5.33 -10.48 -20.61
C ASN A 75 5.20 -10.17 -19.12
N TRP A 76 5.31 -8.89 -18.77
CA TRP A 76 4.90 -8.40 -17.46
C TRP A 76 3.39 -8.30 -17.37
N THR A 77 2.84 -8.87 -16.31
CA THR A 77 1.44 -8.70 -15.90
C THR A 77 1.39 -7.79 -14.69
N TYR A 78 0.30 -7.04 -14.51
CA TYR A 78 0.20 -6.04 -13.46
C TYR A 78 -1.11 -6.16 -12.70
N SER A 79 -1.13 -5.80 -11.41
CA SER A 79 -2.36 -5.84 -10.58
C SER A 79 -3.51 -4.96 -11.07
N THR A 80 -3.24 -4.06 -12.01
CA THR A 80 -4.24 -3.24 -12.70
C THR A 80 -4.99 -4.01 -13.78
N SER A 81 -4.45 -5.14 -14.24
CA SER A 81 -5.05 -6.00 -15.26
C SER A 81 -5.98 -7.01 -14.62
N SER A 82 -7.08 -7.35 -15.29
CA SER A 82 -8.10 -8.29 -14.79
C SER A 82 -7.62 -9.74 -14.70
N ASP A 83 -6.60 -10.09 -15.47
CA ASP A 83 -6.01 -11.42 -15.57
C ASP A 83 -4.81 -11.64 -14.62
N PHE A 84 -4.43 -10.61 -13.85
CA PHE A 84 -3.27 -10.66 -12.96
C PHE A 84 -3.33 -11.83 -12.00
N LEU A 85 -2.41 -12.79 -12.19
CA LEU A 85 -2.33 -14.01 -11.39
C LEU A 85 -3.68 -14.74 -11.26
N SER A 86 -4.51 -14.69 -12.31
CA SER A 86 -5.83 -15.34 -12.35
C SER A 86 -5.76 -16.86 -12.13
N ALA A 87 -4.63 -17.49 -12.40
CA ALA A 87 -4.37 -18.89 -12.07
C ALA A 87 -4.40 -19.17 -10.55
N LEU A 88 -4.03 -18.18 -9.72
CA LEU A 88 -4.05 -18.32 -8.26
C LEU A 88 -5.48 -18.26 -7.72
N THR A 89 -6.34 -17.42 -8.29
CA THR A 89 -7.75 -17.34 -7.89
C THR A 89 -8.55 -18.52 -8.44
N SER A 90 -8.36 -18.89 -9.70
CA SER A 90 -9.07 -20.04 -10.30
C SER A 90 -8.70 -21.38 -9.66
N GLY A 91 -7.44 -21.51 -9.22
CA GLY A 91 -6.95 -22.67 -8.47
C GLY A 91 -7.21 -22.64 -6.97
N ASN A 92 -7.92 -21.63 -6.44
CA ASN A 92 -8.20 -21.45 -5.00
C ASN A 92 -6.95 -21.34 -4.11
N TYR A 93 -5.81 -20.88 -4.64
CA TYR A 93 -4.60 -20.59 -3.88
C TYR A 93 -4.72 -19.27 -3.10
N ILE A 94 -5.58 -18.37 -3.58
CA ILE A 94 -6.01 -17.14 -2.90
C ILE A 94 -7.52 -16.97 -3.08
N THR A 95 -8.18 -16.38 -2.09
CA THR A 95 -9.63 -16.18 -2.09
C THR A 95 -10.08 -14.99 -2.95
N GLN A 96 -9.19 -14.02 -3.15
CA GLN A 96 -9.44 -12.83 -3.94
C GLN A 96 -8.12 -12.33 -4.55
N THR A 97 -8.21 -11.66 -5.69
CA THR A 97 -7.04 -11.02 -6.31
C THR A 97 -6.50 -9.93 -5.38
N ILE A 98 -5.20 -9.99 -5.10
CA ILE A 98 -4.50 -8.99 -4.31
C ILE A 98 -4.04 -7.87 -5.26
N GLN A 99 -4.42 -6.63 -4.92
CA GLN A 99 -4.10 -5.44 -5.70
C GLN A 99 -3.42 -4.38 -4.82
N ASP A 100 -2.57 -3.55 -5.43
CA ASP A 100 -1.92 -2.46 -4.70
C ASP A 100 -2.97 -1.52 -4.07
N PRO A 101 -2.75 -0.96 -2.87
CA PRO A 101 -3.71 -0.05 -2.24
C PRO A 101 -4.13 1.16 -3.10
N LYS A 102 -3.30 1.60 -4.05
CA LYS A 102 -3.65 2.63 -5.03
C LYS A 102 -4.01 2.07 -6.41
N ASN A 103 -3.37 0.96 -6.79
CA ASN A 103 -3.56 0.21 -8.04
C ASN A 103 -3.70 1.10 -9.29
N ASP A 104 -2.65 1.87 -9.58
CA ASP A 104 -2.57 2.75 -10.75
C ASP A 104 -1.31 2.47 -11.59
N SER A 105 -1.07 3.25 -12.65
CA SER A 105 0.10 3.08 -13.52
C SER A 105 1.45 3.26 -12.82
N THR A 106 1.48 3.88 -11.63
CA THR A 106 2.68 4.13 -10.83
C THR A 106 2.80 3.15 -9.67
N TYR A 107 1.68 2.83 -9.01
CA TYR A 107 1.60 1.99 -7.82
C TYR A 107 0.83 0.71 -8.14
N ARG A 108 1.57 -0.34 -8.48
CA ARG A 108 1.00 -1.64 -8.87
C ARG A 108 1.97 -2.76 -8.54
N TYR A 109 1.42 -3.97 -8.44
CA TYR A 109 2.23 -5.18 -8.43
C TYR A 109 2.54 -5.60 -9.85
N ALA A 110 3.70 -6.21 -10.04
CA ALA A 110 4.17 -6.72 -11.31
C ALA A 110 4.61 -8.17 -11.14
N TYR A 111 4.20 -9.02 -12.08
CA TYR A 111 4.58 -10.43 -12.12
C TYR A 111 5.00 -10.83 -13.52
N LYS A 112 6.12 -11.56 -13.63
CA LYS A 112 6.59 -12.15 -14.88
C LYS A 112 7.28 -13.48 -14.61
N ARG A 113 6.98 -14.49 -15.42
CA ARG A 113 7.73 -15.74 -15.49
C ARG A 113 8.79 -15.66 -16.60
N PHE A 114 10.00 -16.09 -16.28
CA PHE A 114 11.14 -16.20 -17.19
C PHE A 114 11.39 -17.68 -17.50
N SER A 115 10.53 -18.26 -18.33
CA SER A 115 10.59 -19.69 -18.69
C SER A 115 11.82 -20.06 -19.52
N SER A 116 12.35 -19.11 -20.31
CA SER A 116 13.57 -19.32 -21.12
C SER A 116 14.88 -19.06 -20.37
N ALA A 117 14.82 -18.68 -19.09
CA ALA A 117 16.03 -18.51 -18.28
C ALA A 117 16.61 -19.87 -17.85
N ASN A 118 17.89 -19.89 -17.48
CA ASN A 118 18.57 -21.09 -17.01
C ASN A 118 19.23 -20.85 -15.64
N PRO A 119 18.66 -21.36 -14.52
CA PRO A 119 17.37 -22.05 -14.44
C PRO A 119 16.17 -21.10 -14.63
N PRO A 120 14.98 -21.60 -14.99
CA PRO A 120 13.76 -20.80 -15.05
C PRO A 120 13.42 -20.18 -13.69
N TYR A 121 12.80 -19.00 -13.72
CA TYR A 121 12.37 -18.33 -12.49
C TYR A 121 11.19 -17.41 -12.74
N ALA A 122 10.47 -17.06 -11.68
CA ALA A 122 9.47 -16.00 -11.70
C ALA A 122 9.90 -14.81 -10.84
N VAL A 123 9.38 -13.63 -11.15
CA VAL A 123 9.58 -12.41 -10.36
C VAL A 123 8.22 -11.83 -10.02
N ILE A 124 8.06 -11.47 -8.75
CA ILE A 124 6.92 -10.70 -8.27
C ILE A 124 7.40 -9.54 -7.40
N GLY A 125 6.79 -8.36 -7.55
CA GLY A 125 7.19 -7.17 -6.81
C GLY A 125 6.25 -6.00 -6.94
N CYS A 126 6.60 -4.88 -6.30
CA CYS A 126 5.91 -3.60 -6.45
C CYS A 126 6.76 -2.60 -7.27
N THR A 127 6.08 -1.78 -8.06
CA THR A 127 6.74 -0.78 -8.91
C THR A 127 7.22 0.44 -8.15
N LYS A 128 6.63 0.76 -6.99
CA LYS A 128 7.00 1.94 -6.20
C LYS A 128 6.53 1.88 -4.75
N PHE A 129 7.28 2.53 -3.86
CA PHE A 129 6.85 2.87 -2.50
C PHE A 129 6.53 4.36 -2.36
N GLU A 130 5.72 4.72 -1.38
CA GLU A 130 5.34 6.10 -1.12
C GLU A 130 6.27 6.81 -0.14
N ALA A 131 6.72 6.12 0.90
CA ALA A 131 7.58 6.67 1.95
C ALA A 131 9.05 6.26 1.80
N LEU A 132 9.33 5.13 1.13
CA LEU A 132 10.69 4.64 0.90
C LEU A 132 11.15 5.02 -0.51
N SER A 133 12.32 5.67 -0.61
CA SER A 133 12.93 6.07 -1.89
C SER A 133 13.92 5.04 -2.44
N SER A 134 14.19 3.96 -1.72
CA SER A 134 15.16 2.94 -2.13
C SER A 134 14.59 2.05 -3.24
N MET A 135 15.30 1.98 -4.36
CA MET A 135 15.02 1.04 -5.45
C MET A 135 15.58 -0.33 -5.11
N GLY A 136 14.76 -1.39 -5.23
CA GLY A 136 15.21 -2.78 -5.09
C GLY A 136 16.06 -3.21 -6.29
N GLY A 137 15.67 -2.80 -7.50
CA GLY A 137 16.46 -2.99 -8.72
C GLY A 137 15.62 -2.93 -10.00
N THR A 138 16.28 -3.06 -11.15
CA THR A 138 15.62 -3.20 -12.45
C THR A 138 15.71 -4.64 -12.92
N VAL A 139 14.58 -5.22 -13.30
CA VAL A 139 14.47 -6.56 -13.89
C VAL A 139 13.79 -6.41 -15.24
N ASP A 140 14.46 -6.82 -16.31
CA ASP A 140 13.90 -6.79 -17.67
C ASP A 140 13.26 -5.43 -18.02
N SER A 141 14.05 -4.36 -17.84
CA SER A 141 13.65 -2.96 -18.05
C SER A 141 12.54 -2.41 -17.14
N VAL A 142 11.99 -3.21 -16.22
CA VAL A 142 11.02 -2.76 -15.21
C VAL A 142 11.73 -2.49 -13.88
N THR A 143 11.60 -1.27 -13.37
CA THR A 143 12.07 -0.91 -12.04
C THR A 143 11.10 -1.42 -10.98
N LEU A 144 11.62 -2.19 -10.02
CA LEU A 144 10.87 -2.67 -8.87
C LEU A 144 11.53 -2.18 -7.58
N TYR A 145 10.73 -1.60 -6.69
CA TYR A 145 11.22 -1.06 -5.43
C TYR A 145 11.38 -2.16 -4.38
N TYR A 146 10.57 -3.21 -4.50
CA TYR A 146 10.70 -4.44 -3.73
C TYR A 146 10.24 -5.61 -4.60
N TYR A 147 11.01 -6.67 -4.66
CA TYR A 147 10.66 -7.86 -5.43
C TYR A 147 11.31 -9.12 -4.84
N LYS A 148 10.74 -10.27 -5.20
CA LYS A 148 11.25 -11.60 -4.89
C LYS A 148 11.47 -12.35 -6.20
N LYS A 149 12.61 -13.03 -6.31
CA LYS A 149 12.86 -14.01 -7.37
C LYS A 149 12.54 -15.40 -6.84
N LEU A 150 11.77 -16.16 -7.61
CA LEU A 150 11.33 -17.50 -7.27
C LEU A 150 11.90 -18.47 -8.31
N TYR A 151 12.96 -19.19 -7.94
CA TYR A 151 13.62 -20.12 -8.85
C TYR A 151 12.84 -21.44 -8.96
N GLU A 152 12.67 -21.93 -10.18
CA GLU A 152 12.20 -23.29 -10.46
C GLU A 152 13.43 -24.21 -10.28
N ARG A 153 13.30 -25.27 -9.46
CA ARG A 153 14.39 -26.19 -9.09
C ARG A 153 14.17 -27.56 -9.71
#